data_AF-A0A2C6LJ18-F1
#
_entry.id   AF-A0A2C6LJ18-F1
#
_cell.length_a   1.000
_cell.length_b   1.000
_cell.length_c   1.000
_cell.angle_alpha   90.00
_cell.angle_beta   90.00
_cell.angle_gamma   90.00
#
_symmetry.space_group_name_H-M   'P 1'
#
loop_
_entity.id
_entity.type
_entity.pdbx_description
1 polymer ?
#
loop_
_entity_poly.entity_id
_entity_poly.type
_entity_poly.pdbx_seq_one_letter_code
_entity_poly.pdbx_strand_id
1 'polypeptide(L)'
;MLEQMIQNVIEKLIKTKYAHIKLSSAVYAKVTKVQQYPDYYLYNLKILDENKAVNAEFPEIPEVKSKVVLESGDVAAVLLLYGQLNVYIVGKVV
;
A
#
# COMPACT_ATOMS: atom_id res chain seq x y z
N MET A 1 20.90 -16.22 -26.23
CA MET A 1 22.06 -15.94 -25.37
C MET A 1 22.16 -14.45 -25.01
N LEU A 2 22.21 -13.53 -25.98
CA LEU A 2 22.29 -12.09 -25.70
C LEU A 2 21.03 -11.54 -25.01
N GLU A 3 19.84 -11.98 -25.42
CA GLU A 3 18.56 -11.56 -24.80
C GLU A 3 18.48 -11.94 -23.32
N GLN A 4 18.87 -13.17 -22.96
CA GLN A 4 18.92 -13.62 -21.57
C GLN A 4 19.93 -12.82 -20.74
N MET A 5 21.06 -12.45 -21.33
CA MET A 5 22.05 -11.60 -20.67
C MET A 5 21.51 -10.18 -20.43
N ILE A 6 20.81 -9.62 -21.42
CA ILE A 6 20.15 -8.31 -21.32
C ILE A 6 19.07 -8.34 -20.22
N GLN A 7 18.21 -9.37 -20.20
CA GLN A 7 17.18 -9.52 -19.16
C GLN A 7 17.79 -9.58 -17.76
N ASN A 8 18.85 -10.38 -17.57
CA ASN A 8 19.52 -10.51 -16.28
C ASN A 8 20.18 -9.21 -15.82
N VAL A 9 20.76 -8.43 -16.75
CA VAL A 9 21.35 -7.12 -16.44
C VAL A 9 20.27 -6.10 -16.08
N ILE A 10 19.16 -6.06 -16.83
CA ILE A 10 18.01 -5.21 -16.54
C ILE A 10 17.43 -5.55 -15.17
N GLU A 11 17.20 -6.83 -14.86
CA GLU A 11 16.73 -7.25 -13.54
C GLU A 11 17.66 -6.81 -12.42
N LYS A 12 18.97 -6.99 -12.61
CA LYS A 12 19.98 -6.58 -11.63
C LYS A 12 19.99 -5.07 -11.43
N LEU A 13 19.88 -4.29 -12.50
CA LEU A 13 19.79 -2.82 -12.45
C LEU A 13 18.52 -2.34 -11.74
N ILE A 14 17.36 -2.96 -12.02
CA ILE A 14 16.11 -2.66 -11.32
C ILE A 14 16.25 -2.95 -9.82
N LYS A 15 16.81 -4.12 -9.47
CA LYS A 15 17.02 -4.53 -8.07
C LYS A 15 18.02 -3.64 -7.32
N THR A 16 19.03 -3.07 -7.99
CA THR A 16 20.14 -2.35 -7.34
C THR A 16 20.06 -0.82 -7.43
N LYS A 17 19.58 -0.26 -8.55
CA LYS A 17 19.53 1.19 -8.79
C LYS A 17 18.12 1.77 -8.81
N TYR A 18 17.13 0.96 -9.14
CA TYR A 18 15.75 1.41 -9.26
C TYR A 18 14.82 0.68 -8.30
N ALA A 19 15.23 0.60 -7.03
CA ALA A 19 14.42 -0.02 -5.97
C ALA A 19 13.01 0.59 -5.93
N HIS A 20 12.88 1.89 -6.20
CA HIS A 20 11.60 2.62 -6.30
C HIS A 20 10.69 2.17 -7.44
N ILE A 21 11.19 1.48 -8.48
CA ILE A 21 10.38 0.91 -9.58
C ILE A 21 9.72 -0.41 -9.16
N LYS A 22 10.31 -1.16 -8.19
CA LYS A 22 9.65 -2.31 -7.56
C LYS A 22 8.58 -1.92 -6.55
N LEU A 23 8.69 -0.71 -6.01
CA LEU A 23 7.71 -0.16 -5.10
C LEU A 23 6.56 0.36 -5.95
N SER A 24 5.57 -0.49 -6.24
CA SER A 24 4.22 0.05 -6.43
C SER A 24 3.85 0.69 -5.10
N SER A 25 4.23 1.96 -4.96
CA SER A 25 4.23 2.66 -3.69
C SER A 25 2.82 2.88 -3.19
N ALA A 26 1.79 2.67 -4.03
CA ALA A 26 0.38 2.79 -3.71
C ALA A 26 -0.33 1.44 -3.90
N VAL A 27 -1.19 1.10 -2.95
CA VAL A 27 -2.14 -0.02 -3.02
C VAL A 27 -3.52 0.45 -2.60
N TYR A 28 -4.56 -0.31 -2.97
CA TYR A 28 -5.89 -0.11 -2.39
C TYR A 28 -5.95 -0.79 -1.03
N ALA A 29 -6.62 -0.16 -0.07
CA ALA A 29 -6.92 -0.76 1.21
C ALA A 29 -8.36 -0.48 1.61
N LYS A 30 -9.02 -1.49 2.17
CA LYS A 30 -10.33 -1.35 2.78
C LYS A 30 -10.17 -1.00 4.25
N VAL A 31 -10.93 0.00 4.70
CA VAL A 31 -11.02 0.35 6.12
C VAL A 31 -11.91 -0.69 6.81
N THR A 32 -11.35 -1.39 7.79
CA THR A 32 -12.09 -2.41 8.57
C THR A 32 -12.60 -1.84 9.88
N LYS A 33 -11.81 -0.96 10.52
CA LYS A 33 -12.14 -0.32 11.79
C LYS A 33 -11.69 1.13 11.80
N VAL A 34 -12.49 1.96 12.47
CA VAL A 34 -12.23 3.38 12.69
C VAL A 34 -12.26 3.65 14.19
N GLN A 35 -11.27 4.39 14.70
CA GLN A 35 -11.25 4.94 16.04
C GLN A 35 -10.91 6.42 15.96
N GLN A 36 -11.75 7.26 16.56
CA GLN A 36 -11.59 8.71 16.52
C GLN A 36 -10.84 9.20 17.76
N TYR A 37 -9.83 10.04 17.54
CA TYR A 37 -9.14 10.80 18.57
C TYR A 37 -9.33 12.30 18.31
N PRO A 38 -9.04 13.18 19.29
CA PRO A 38 -9.22 14.63 19.12
C PRO A 38 -8.45 15.24 17.94
N ASP A 39 -7.24 14.75 17.66
CA ASP A 39 -6.33 15.34 16.65
C ASP A 39 -6.15 14.51 15.38
N TYR A 40 -6.56 13.23 15.41
CA TYR A 40 -6.38 12.28 14.32
C TYR A 40 -7.37 11.12 14.41
N TYR A 41 -7.43 10.32 13.35
CA TYR A 41 -8.17 9.07 13.29
C TYR A 41 -7.20 7.91 13.19
N LEU A 42 -7.58 6.78 13.77
CA LEU A 42 -6.80 5.56 13.81
C LEU A 42 -7.59 4.46 13.11
N TYR A 43 -6.98 3.88 12.08
CA TYR A 43 -7.62 2.96 11.16
C TYR A 43 -6.96 1.60 11.22
N ASN A 44 -7.80 0.56 11.07
CA ASN A 44 -7.32 -0.74 10.63
C ASN A 44 -7.60 -0.88 9.14
N LEU A 45 -6.60 -1.36 8.41
CA LEU A 45 -6.63 -1.46 6.97
C LEU A 45 -6.38 -2.88 6.51
N LYS A 46 -7.12 -3.30 5.49
CA LYS A 46 -6.87 -4.56 4.79
C LYS A 46 -6.54 -4.28 3.33
N ILE A 47 -5.36 -4.68 2.89
CA ILE A 47 -4.91 -4.46 1.51
C ILE A 47 -5.81 -5.24 0.54
N LEU A 48 -6.18 -4.58 -0.54
CA LEU A 48 -6.92 -5.14 -1.66
C LEU A 48 -5.98 -5.40 -2.83
N ASP A 49 -6.36 -6.36 -3.68
CA ASP A 49 -5.69 -6.58 -4.95
C ASP A 49 -6.12 -5.57 -6.03
N GLU A 50 -5.60 -5.74 -7.24
CA GLU A 50 -5.93 -4.92 -8.42
C GLU A 50 -7.42 -4.97 -8.80
N ASN A 51 -8.13 -6.02 -8.40
CA ASN A 51 -9.56 -6.22 -8.66
C ASN A 51 -10.44 -5.72 -7.51
N LYS A 52 -9.85 -5.02 -6.52
CA LYS A 52 -10.51 -4.59 -5.27
C LYS A 52 -11.03 -5.74 -4.40
N ALA A 53 -10.55 -6.96 -4.64
CA ALA A 53 -10.84 -8.09 -3.78
C ALA A 53 -9.89 -8.10 -2.59
N VAL A 54 -10.35 -8.68 -1.48
CA VAL A 54 -9.54 -8.79 -0.26
C VAL A 54 -8.40 -9.75 -0.54
N ASN A 55 -7.17 -9.27 -0.45
CA ASN A 55 -6.01 -10.12 -0.60
C ASN A 55 -5.71 -10.84 0.72
N ALA A 56 -5.80 -12.18 0.71
CA ALA A 56 -5.58 -13.01 1.90
C ALA A 56 -4.11 -13.14 2.29
N GLU A 57 -3.18 -12.83 1.37
CA GLU A 57 -1.74 -12.89 1.62
C GLU A 57 -1.25 -11.72 2.47
N PHE A 58 -2.01 -10.62 2.52
CA PHE A 58 -1.66 -9.46 3.33
C PHE A 58 -2.43 -9.48 4.65
N PRO A 59 -1.71 -9.48 5.79
CA PRO A 59 -2.35 -9.34 7.09
C PRO A 59 -3.01 -7.96 7.21
N GLU A 60 -3.96 -7.86 8.13
CA GLU A 60 -4.53 -6.58 8.50
C GLU A 60 -3.47 -5.68 9.14
N ILE A 61 -3.45 -4.40 8.76
CA ILE A 61 -2.52 -3.40 9.27
C ILE A 61 -3.27 -2.55 10.30
N PRO A 62 -3.00 -2.71 11.59
CA PRO A 62 -3.67 -1.95 12.64
C PRO A 62 -2.99 -0.60 12.87
N GLU A 63 -3.68 0.27 13.61
CA GLU A 63 -3.13 1.52 14.18
C GLU A 63 -2.62 2.57 13.19
N VAL A 64 -3.16 2.58 11.97
CA VAL A 64 -2.77 3.55 10.94
C VAL A 64 -3.38 4.92 11.23
N LYS A 65 -2.52 5.90 11.55
CA LYS A 65 -2.94 7.27 11.88
C LYS A 65 -3.15 8.09 10.61
N SER A 66 -4.27 8.79 10.52
CA SER A 66 -4.54 9.74 9.44
C SER A 66 -5.42 10.89 9.92
N LYS A 67 -5.33 12.03 9.22
CA LYS A 67 -6.26 13.16 9.36
C LYS A 67 -7.40 13.11 8.34
N VAL A 68 -7.31 12.20 7.36
CA VAL A 68 -8.36 11.97 6.36
C VAL A 68 -9.52 11.27 7.04
N VAL A 69 -10.73 11.81 6.88
CA VAL A 69 -11.96 11.22 7.41
C VAL A 69 -12.42 10.10 6.47
N LEU A 70 -12.48 8.88 7.00
CA LEU A 70 -12.94 7.66 6.33
C LEU A 70 -13.89 6.87 7.24
N GLU A 71 -14.79 6.12 6.63
CA GLU A 71 -15.74 5.24 7.33
C GLU A 71 -15.35 3.76 7.20
N SER A 72 -15.86 2.90 8.08
CA SER A 72 -15.67 1.45 7.95
C SER A 72 -16.35 0.96 6.68
N GLY A 73 -15.61 0.17 5.89
CA GLY A 73 -16.05 -0.30 4.58
C GLY A 73 -15.51 0.51 3.40
N ASP A 74 -15.01 1.73 3.64
CA ASP A 74 -14.45 2.58 2.58
C ASP A 74 -13.19 1.97 1.96
N VAL A 75 -13.00 2.23 0.68
CA VAL A 75 -11.76 1.94 -0.03
C VAL A 75 -10.91 3.20 -0.08
N ALA A 76 -9.68 3.10 0.40
CA ALA A 76 -8.70 4.18 0.39
C ALA A 76 -7.48 3.78 -0.45
N ALA A 77 -6.87 4.79 -1.08
CA ALA A 77 -5.54 4.64 -1.67
C ALA A 77 -4.51 4.88 -0.56
N VAL A 78 -3.60 3.93 -0.39
CA VAL A 78 -2.60 3.96 0.69
C VAL A 78 -1.20 3.77 0.13
N LEU A 79 -0.27 4.54 0.68
CA LEU A 79 1.13 4.50 0.31
C LEU A 79 1.92 3.66 1.31
N LEU A 80 2.78 2.79 0.79
CA LEU A 80 3.83 2.11 1.56
C LEU A 80 5.10 2.94 1.43
N LEU A 81 5.36 3.79 2.43
CA LEU A 81 6.48 4.72 2.39
C LEU A 81 7.80 3.94 2.35
N TYR A 82 8.62 4.25 1.34
CA TYR A 82 9.90 3.57 1.09
C TYR A 82 9.78 2.04 0.92
N GLY A 83 8.58 1.53 0.60
CA GLY A 83 8.35 0.10 0.46
C GLY A 83 8.34 -0.70 1.76
N GLN A 84 8.24 0.01 2.89
CA GLN A 84 8.13 -0.60 4.21
C GLN A 84 6.66 -0.65 4.62
N LEU A 85 6.35 -1.39 5.69
CA LEU A 85 5.01 -1.42 6.31
C LEU A 85 4.67 -0.12 7.06
N ASN A 86 5.18 1.02 6.57
CA ASN A 86 4.84 2.34 7.06
C ASN A 86 3.78 2.93 6.13
N VAL A 87 2.52 2.81 6.53
CA VAL A 87 1.36 3.10 5.69
C VAL A 87 0.92 4.55 5.87
N TYR A 88 0.69 5.23 4.75
CA TYR A 88 0.13 6.57 4.70
C TYR A 88 -1.13 6.61 3.86
N ILE A 89 -2.25 7.05 4.45
CA ILE A 89 -3.53 7.18 3.74
C ILE A 89 -3.52 8.45 2.90
N VAL A 90 -3.67 8.33 1.59
CA VAL A 90 -3.72 9.47 0.67
C VAL A 90 -5.13 10.05 0.58
N GLY A 91 -6.14 9.18 0.47
CA GLY A 91 -7.53 9.60 0.31
C GLY A 91 -8.48 8.45 0.02
N LYS A 92 -9.78 8.75 0.11
CA LYS A 92 -10.86 7.86 -0.31
C LYS A 92 -10.86 7.71 -1.83
N VAL A 93 -11.08 6.49 -2.31
CA VAL A 93 -11.24 6.17 -3.74
C VAL A 93 -12.73 6.04 -4.02
N VAL A 94 -13.22 6.77 -5.03
CA VAL A 94 -14.64 6.79 -5.46
C VAL A 94 -14.80 5.98 -6.73
#